data_AF-A0A4S4BFT8-F1
#
_entry.id   AF-A0A4S4BFT8-F1
#
_cell.length_a   1.000
_cell.length_b   1.000
_cell.length_c   1.000
_cell.angle_alpha   90.00
_cell.angle_beta   90.00
_cell.angle_gamma   90.00
#
_symmetry.space_group_name_H-M   'P 1'
#
loop_
_entity.id
_entity.type
_entity.pdbx_description
1 polymer ?
#
loop_
_entity_poly.entity_id
_entity_poly.type
_entity_poly.pdbx_seq_one_letter_code
_entity_poly.pdbx_strand_id
1 'polypeptide(L)'
;MYLRCWPDSPVLPTLADLLTLPAFAGAEVLSGQSRLAQPVTWVHVSEIADAARFLSGGEVLLSTGSPLTSLNDVEAEAYLRSLAEGGAHGLILELVRDLRDPPPALLGAARLYDFPLIVFRKEVSFAALTRAAHARILRPPADASEPSLAPLLDALNETGRSLGFMQAHLGALLALPPRPRATLLSTLGALLDHNFNMAQSARQLGVRRQTIYYRLEQLRAMLGDLDSPRRQLGLQLALEIARGEASAGGEG
;
A
#
# COMPACT_ATOMS: atom_id res chain seq x y z
N MET A 1 5.00 -2.36 29.10
CA MET A 1 3.82 -1.48 28.98
C MET A 1 4.17 -0.32 28.05
N TYR A 2 4.25 -0.56 26.75
CA TYR A 2 4.30 0.45 25.68
C TYR A 2 4.19 -0.32 24.38
N LEU A 3 3.00 -0.31 23.76
CA LEU A 3 2.70 -0.67 22.37
C LEU A 3 1.17 -0.68 22.25
N ARG A 4 0.54 0.50 22.23
CA ARG A 4 -0.87 0.64 21.82
C ARG A 4 -1.26 2.08 21.53
N CYS A 5 -0.47 2.75 20.69
CA CYS A 5 -0.95 3.91 19.94
C CYS A 5 -0.48 3.72 18.50
N TRP A 6 -1.17 2.83 17.78
CA TRP A 6 -1.09 2.83 16.32
C TRP A 6 -1.98 3.99 15.85
N PRO A 7 -1.50 4.95 15.05
CA PRO A 7 -2.35 6.01 14.53
C PRO A 7 -3.36 5.38 13.56
N ASP A 8 -4.63 5.79 13.67
CA ASP A 8 -5.80 5.47 12.84
C ASP A 8 -5.76 4.19 11.98
N SER A 9 -6.68 3.26 12.26
CA SER A 9 -6.94 2.10 11.40
C SER A 9 -6.89 2.48 9.92
N PRO A 10 -6.22 1.69 9.05
CA PRO A 10 -6.14 2.01 7.64
C PRO A 10 -7.55 2.21 7.09
N VAL A 11 -7.78 3.35 6.42
CA VAL A 11 -9.05 3.63 5.75
C VAL A 11 -9.21 2.62 4.62
N LEU A 12 -9.90 1.52 4.92
CA LEU A 12 -10.21 0.47 3.95
C LEU A 12 -11.09 1.03 2.84
N PRO A 13 -10.93 0.58 1.58
CA PRO A 13 -11.83 0.96 0.52
C PRO A 13 -13.26 0.52 0.83
N THR A 14 -14.22 1.31 0.38
CA THR A 14 -15.62 0.92 0.41
C THR A 14 -15.96 0.00 -0.77
N LEU A 15 -17.10 -0.69 -0.72
CA LEU A 15 -17.59 -1.45 -1.87
C LEU A 15 -17.84 -0.53 -3.07
N ALA A 16 -18.32 0.70 -2.83
CA ALA A 16 -18.45 1.72 -3.86
C ALA A 16 -17.09 2.02 -4.53
N ASP A 17 -16.01 2.16 -3.75
CA ASP A 17 -14.66 2.38 -4.31
C ASP A 17 -14.23 1.23 -5.22
N LEU A 18 -14.48 -0.02 -4.80
CA LEU A 18 -14.14 -1.20 -5.60
C LEU A 18 -14.89 -1.22 -6.93
N LEU A 19 -16.17 -0.85 -6.92
CA LEU A 19 -17.00 -0.80 -8.12
C LEU A 19 -16.54 0.27 -9.14
N THR A 20 -15.78 1.28 -8.71
CA THR A 20 -15.18 2.26 -9.65
C THR A 20 -13.96 1.74 -10.39
N LEU A 21 -13.37 0.60 -9.97
CA LEU A 21 -12.17 0.06 -10.57
C LEU A 21 -12.47 -0.48 -11.98
N PRO A 22 -11.55 -0.33 -12.95
CA PRO A 22 -11.75 -0.83 -14.32
C PRO A 22 -12.08 -2.33 -14.40
N ALA A 23 -11.56 -3.13 -13.47
CA ALA A 23 -11.84 -4.57 -13.40
C ALA A 23 -13.30 -4.87 -13.09
N PHE A 24 -14.01 -3.98 -12.38
CA PHE A 24 -15.42 -4.10 -12.01
C PHE A 24 -16.36 -3.45 -13.04
N ALA A 25 -15.83 -3.00 -14.18
CA ALA A 25 -16.65 -2.42 -15.24
C ALA A 25 -17.73 -3.42 -15.71
N GLY A 26 -18.99 -2.96 -15.76
CA GLY A 26 -20.13 -3.81 -16.10
C GLY A 26 -20.81 -4.48 -14.91
N ALA A 27 -20.38 -4.19 -13.69
CA ALA A 27 -21.11 -4.57 -12.48
C ALA A 27 -22.46 -3.82 -12.39
N GLU A 28 -23.52 -4.56 -12.11
CA GLU A 28 -24.88 -4.05 -11.92
C GLU A 28 -25.30 -4.26 -10.46
N VAL A 29 -25.62 -3.19 -9.73
CA VAL A 29 -26.07 -3.28 -8.34
C VAL A 29 -27.59 -3.48 -8.30
N LEU A 30 -28.05 -4.65 -7.84
CA LEU A 30 -29.47 -5.02 -7.80
C LEU A 30 -30.15 -4.67 -6.47
N SER A 31 -29.40 -4.55 -5.38
CA SER A 31 -29.87 -4.19 -4.03
C SER A 31 -28.74 -3.65 -3.16
N GLY A 32 -29.07 -3.14 -1.96
CA GLY A 32 -28.08 -2.77 -0.95
C GLY A 32 -27.33 -1.46 -1.23
N GLN A 33 -27.92 -0.55 -2.01
CA GLN A 33 -27.28 0.71 -2.43
C GLN A 33 -26.82 1.53 -1.22
N SER A 34 -27.58 1.50 -0.12
CA SER A 34 -27.24 2.23 1.13
C SER A 34 -26.00 1.67 1.83
N ARG A 35 -25.63 0.41 1.56
CA ARG A 35 -24.48 -0.27 2.18
C ARG A 35 -23.22 -0.26 1.35
N LEU A 36 -23.22 0.32 0.15
CA LEU A 36 -22.02 0.38 -0.69
C LEU A 36 -20.88 1.20 -0.05
N ALA A 37 -21.19 2.10 0.88
CA ALA A 37 -20.20 2.88 1.63
C ALA A 37 -19.54 2.09 2.77
N GLN A 38 -19.93 0.84 3.02
CA GLN A 38 -19.30 0.06 4.08
C GLN A 38 -17.88 -0.39 3.66
N PRO A 39 -16.92 -0.43 4.60
CA PRO A 39 -15.55 -0.83 4.31
C PRO A 39 -15.44 -2.31 3.93
N VAL A 40 -14.64 -2.61 2.92
CA VAL A 40 -14.36 -3.98 2.48
C VAL A 40 -13.00 -4.42 3.00
N THR A 41 -12.99 -5.49 3.79
CA THR A 41 -11.76 -6.07 4.37
C THR A 41 -11.09 -7.02 3.40
N TRP A 42 -11.88 -7.75 2.61
CA TRP A 42 -11.38 -8.75 1.67
C TRP A 42 -12.39 -9.06 0.55
N VAL A 43 -11.89 -9.57 -0.57
CA VAL A 43 -12.72 -10.13 -1.65
C VAL A 43 -12.28 -11.57 -1.91
N HIS A 44 -13.21 -12.51 -1.94
CA HIS A 44 -12.90 -13.93 -2.13
C HIS A 44 -13.92 -14.63 -3.03
N VAL A 45 -13.46 -15.65 -3.77
CA VAL A 45 -14.32 -16.48 -4.60
C VAL A 45 -14.86 -17.63 -3.76
N SER A 46 -16.18 -17.80 -3.68
CA SER A 46 -16.80 -18.90 -2.95
C SER A 46 -17.86 -19.60 -3.79
N GLU A 47 -17.78 -20.93 -3.83
CA GLU A 47 -18.78 -21.81 -4.46
C GLU A 47 -19.34 -22.80 -3.45
N ILE A 48 -19.44 -22.39 -2.18
CA ILE A 48 -19.92 -23.21 -1.08
C ILE A 48 -21.25 -22.63 -0.58
N ALA A 49 -22.29 -23.47 -0.51
CA ALA A 49 -23.62 -23.08 -0.04
C ALA A 49 -23.67 -22.65 1.44
N ASP A 50 -22.68 -23.02 2.24
CA ASP A 50 -22.54 -22.61 3.64
C ASP A 50 -21.19 -21.91 3.84
N ALA A 51 -20.99 -20.83 3.06
CA ALA A 51 -19.80 -19.99 3.13
C ALA A 51 -19.75 -19.11 4.40
N ALA A 52 -20.93 -18.83 4.98
CA ALA A 52 -21.07 -17.93 6.12
C ALA A 52 -20.21 -18.31 7.33
N ARG A 53 -20.02 -19.62 7.57
CA ARG A 53 -19.19 -20.14 8.68
C ARG A 53 -17.71 -19.76 8.64
N PHE A 54 -17.21 -19.30 7.49
CA PHE A 54 -15.81 -18.92 7.29
C PHE A 54 -15.59 -17.41 7.25
N LEU A 55 -16.66 -16.63 7.37
CA LEU A 55 -16.59 -15.17 7.38
C LEU A 55 -16.03 -14.66 8.71
N SER A 56 -15.23 -13.61 8.62
CA SER A 56 -14.70 -12.83 9.75
C SER A 56 -15.29 -11.42 9.81
N GLY A 57 -16.06 -11.01 8.79
CA GLY A 57 -16.71 -9.71 8.67
C GLY A 57 -15.99 -8.78 7.68
N GLY A 58 -16.76 -8.03 6.90
CA GLY A 58 -16.22 -7.08 5.92
C GLY A 58 -15.97 -7.67 4.53
N GLU A 59 -16.17 -8.97 4.34
CA GLU A 59 -15.84 -9.63 3.08
C GLU A 59 -16.91 -9.46 2.00
N VAL A 60 -16.47 -9.42 0.75
CA VAL A 60 -17.33 -9.51 -0.43
C VAL A 60 -17.06 -10.84 -1.13
N LEU A 61 -18.12 -11.59 -1.39
CA LEU A 61 -18.03 -12.90 -2.04
C LEU A 61 -18.27 -12.78 -3.55
N LEU A 62 -17.44 -13.44 -4.35
CA LEU A 62 -17.63 -13.65 -5.78
C LEU A 62 -18.08 -15.10 -6.02
N SER A 63 -19.10 -15.32 -6.84
CA SER A 63 -19.58 -16.66 -7.18
C SER A 63 -20.11 -16.70 -8.61
N THR A 64 -19.97 -17.84 -9.26
CA THR A 64 -20.64 -18.17 -10.54
C THR A 64 -22.10 -18.57 -10.34
N GLY A 65 -22.57 -18.62 -9.08
CA GLY A 65 -23.93 -18.99 -8.73
C GLY A 65 -24.20 -20.51 -8.81
N SER A 66 -23.18 -21.35 -9.03
CA SER A 66 -23.34 -22.81 -9.09
C SER A 66 -24.03 -23.40 -7.85
N PRO A 67 -23.74 -22.96 -6.61
CA PRO A 67 -24.47 -23.43 -5.43
C PRO A 67 -25.96 -23.08 -5.44
N LEU A 68 -26.35 -22.02 -6.16
CA LEU A 68 -27.70 -21.47 -6.17
C LEU A 68 -28.62 -22.18 -7.17
N THR A 69 -28.07 -22.84 -8.20
CA THR A 69 -28.87 -23.45 -9.26
C THR A 69 -29.74 -24.62 -8.78
N SER A 70 -29.37 -25.25 -7.66
CA SER A 70 -30.11 -26.38 -7.08
C SER A 70 -30.96 -26.02 -5.87
N LEU A 71 -30.92 -24.76 -5.41
CA LEU A 71 -31.67 -24.33 -4.22
C LEU A 71 -33.13 -24.04 -4.56
N ASN A 72 -34.02 -24.42 -3.65
CA ASN A 72 -35.38 -23.90 -3.65
C ASN A 72 -35.45 -22.48 -3.05
N ASP A 73 -36.61 -21.83 -3.13
CA ASP A 73 -36.79 -20.45 -2.66
C ASP A 73 -36.42 -20.25 -1.18
N VAL A 74 -36.78 -21.21 -0.31
CA VAL A 74 -36.50 -21.16 1.13
C VAL A 74 -34.99 -21.27 1.40
N GLU A 75 -34.32 -22.15 0.67
CA GLU A 75 -32.86 -22.33 0.78
C GLU A 75 -32.10 -21.12 0.24
N ALA A 76 -32.54 -20.52 -0.86
CA ALA A 76 -31.94 -19.32 -1.42
C ALA A 76 -32.08 -18.11 -0.47
N GLU A 77 -33.25 -17.94 0.16
CA GLU A 77 -33.44 -16.92 1.19
C GLU A 77 -32.54 -17.18 2.41
N ALA A 78 -32.47 -18.43 2.88
CA ALA A 78 -31.63 -18.81 4.01
C ALA A 78 -30.14 -18.61 3.72
N TYR A 79 -29.70 -18.87 2.49
CA TYR A 79 -28.33 -18.61 2.05
C TYR A 79 -27.97 -17.14 2.15
N LEU A 80 -28.80 -16.25 1.58
CA LEU A 80 -28.49 -14.82 1.65
C LEU A 80 -28.53 -14.30 3.08
N ARG A 81 -29.52 -14.72 3.87
CA ARG A 81 -29.60 -14.37 5.28
C ARG A 81 -28.33 -14.77 6.02
N SER A 82 -27.81 -15.98 5.80
CA SER A 82 -26.60 -16.44 6.49
C SER A 82 -25.37 -15.60 6.12
N LEU A 83 -25.24 -15.15 4.87
CA LEU A 83 -24.18 -14.23 4.45
C LEU A 83 -24.30 -12.86 5.15
N ALA A 84 -25.51 -12.30 5.18
CA ALA A 84 -25.77 -11.01 5.79
C ALA A 84 -25.51 -11.04 7.31
N GLU A 85 -25.99 -12.08 8.00
CA GLU A 85 -25.77 -12.28 9.44
C GLU A 85 -24.31 -12.67 9.76
N GLY A 86 -23.64 -13.36 8.84
CA GLY A 86 -22.21 -13.71 8.92
C GLY A 86 -21.27 -12.53 8.69
N GLY A 87 -21.78 -11.33 8.41
CA GLY A 87 -20.99 -10.10 8.29
C GLY A 87 -20.41 -9.85 6.90
N ALA A 88 -20.84 -10.59 5.86
CA ALA A 88 -20.49 -10.25 4.49
C ALA A 88 -21.05 -8.87 4.12
N HIS A 89 -20.29 -8.13 3.34
CA HIS A 89 -20.62 -6.79 2.85
C HIS A 89 -21.14 -6.81 1.41
N GLY A 90 -21.14 -7.97 0.75
CA GLY A 90 -21.81 -8.13 -0.53
C GLY A 90 -21.61 -9.51 -1.15
N LEU A 91 -22.49 -9.82 -2.10
CA LEU A 91 -22.40 -10.98 -2.99
C LEU A 91 -22.39 -10.49 -4.44
N ILE A 92 -21.41 -10.95 -5.19
CA ILE A 92 -21.25 -10.66 -6.61
C ILE A 92 -21.43 -11.96 -7.40
N LEU A 93 -22.39 -11.97 -8.32
CA LEU A 93 -22.70 -13.13 -9.15
C LEU A 93 -22.32 -12.89 -10.61
N GLU A 94 -21.59 -13.83 -11.21
CA GLU A 94 -21.44 -13.89 -12.67
C GLU A 94 -22.59 -14.69 -13.28
N LEU A 95 -23.47 -14.02 -14.01
CA LEU A 95 -24.72 -14.58 -14.54
C LEU A 95 -24.66 -14.88 -16.05
N VAL A 96 -23.79 -15.81 -16.44
CA VAL A 96 -23.49 -16.06 -17.87
C VAL A 96 -23.93 -17.45 -18.34
N ARG A 97 -23.73 -18.48 -17.50
CA ARG A 97 -23.89 -19.89 -17.91
C ARG A 97 -25.21 -20.46 -17.37
N ASP A 98 -25.09 -21.22 -16.29
CA ASP A 98 -26.19 -22.01 -15.71
C ASP A 98 -27.18 -21.14 -14.93
N LEU A 99 -26.71 -20.01 -14.41
CA LEU A 99 -27.54 -18.99 -13.76
C LEU A 99 -27.50 -17.71 -14.62
N ARG A 100 -28.64 -17.30 -15.18
CA ARG A 100 -28.76 -16.09 -16.03
C ARG A 100 -29.39 -14.90 -15.33
N ASP A 101 -30.21 -15.20 -14.32
CA ASP A 101 -30.87 -14.24 -13.45
C ASP A 101 -30.74 -14.74 -12.01
N PRO A 102 -30.61 -13.84 -11.01
CA PRO A 102 -30.60 -14.25 -9.63
C PRO A 102 -31.97 -14.86 -9.27
N PRO A 103 -32.03 -15.94 -8.47
CA PRO A 103 -33.30 -16.49 -7.99
C PRO A 103 -34.16 -15.39 -7.35
N PRO A 104 -35.48 -15.30 -7.67
CA PRO A 104 -36.34 -14.24 -7.13
C PRO A 104 -36.36 -14.18 -5.61
N ALA A 105 -36.33 -15.33 -4.93
CA ALA A 105 -36.24 -15.41 -3.48
C ALA A 105 -34.92 -14.83 -2.93
N LEU A 106 -33.78 -15.11 -3.60
CA LEU A 106 -32.49 -14.51 -3.26
C LEU A 106 -32.54 -12.99 -3.39
N LEU A 107 -33.05 -12.46 -4.52
CA LEU A 107 -33.14 -11.01 -4.73
C LEU A 107 -34.12 -10.35 -3.74
N GLY A 108 -35.23 -11.02 -3.43
CA GLY A 108 -36.19 -10.59 -2.41
C GLY A 108 -35.54 -10.46 -1.04
N ALA A 109 -34.80 -11.49 -0.61
CA ALA A 109 -34.02 -11.47 0.62
C ALA A 109 -32.97 -10.35 0.59
N ALA A 110 -32.23 -10.20 -0.51
CA ALA A 110 -31.20 -9.16 -0.64
C ALA A 110 -31.77 -7.76 -0.40
N ARG A 111 -32.96 -7.48 -0.93
CA ARG A 111 -33.66 -6.21 -0.71
C ARG A 111 -34.15 -6.07 0.73
N LEU A 112 -34.68 -7.13 1.32
CA LEU A 112 -35.18 -7.12 2.71
C LEU A 112 -34.07 -6.80 3.71
N TYR A 113 -32.88 -7.36 3.53
CA TYR A 113 -31.72 -7.14 4.41
C TYR A 113 -30.89 -5.90 4.02
N ASP A 114 -31.29 -5.17 2.98
CA ASP A 114 -30.49 -4.10 2.36
C ASP A 114 -29.06 -4.58 2.04
N PHE A 115 -28.93 -5.83 1.62
CA PHE A 115 -27.68 -6.50 1.36
C PHE A 115 -27.21 -6.24 -0.09
N PRO A 116 -25.95 -5.81 -0.30
CA PRO A 116 -25.43 -5.59 -1.65
C PRO A 116 -25.37 -6.88 -2.48
N LEU A 117 -26.30 -6.99 -3.43
CA LEU A 117 -26.28 -8.02 -4.46
C LEU A 117 -25.89 -7.37 -5.79
N ILE A 118 -24.76 -7.78 -6.33
CA ILE A 118 -24.18 -7.22 -7.55
C ILE A 118 -24.08 -8.34 -8.57
N VAL A 119 -24.27 -8.03 -9.85
CA VAL A 119 -24.20 -9.03 -10.91
C VAL A 119 -23.32 -8.57 -12.08
N PHE A 120 -22.70 -9.52 -12.74
CA PHE A 120 -22.09 -9.36 -14.06
C PHE A 120 -22.89 -10.16 -15.08
N ARG A 121 -23.37 -9.49 -16.13
CA ARG A 121 -24.13 -10.12 -17.24
C ARG A 121 -23.22 -10.68 -18.34
N LYS A 122 -21.91 -10.57 -18.17
CA LYS A 122 -20.86 -11.02 -19.10
C LYS A 122 -19.77 -11.71 -18.31
N GLU A 123 -19.00 -12.56 -18.99
CA GLU A 123 -17.90 -13.31 -18.36
C GLU A 123 -16.83 -12.32 -17.86
N VAL A 124 -16.41 -12.50 -16.62
CA VAL A 124 -15.42 -11.66 -15.94
C VAL A 124 -14.31 -12.51 -15.37
N SER A 125 -13.08 -12.00 -15.42
CA SER A 125 -11.96 -12.69 -14.78
C SER A 125 -12.02 -12.46 -13.27
N PHE A 126 -12.47 -13.45 -12.50
CA PHE A 126 -12.41 -13.41 -11.03
C PHE A 126 -10.98 -13.19 -10.51
N ALA A 127 -9.97 -13.69 -11.23
CA ALA A 127 -8.57 -13.39 -10.93
C ALA A 127 -8.22 -11.90 -11.14
N ALA A 128 -8.82 -11.22 -12.12
CA ALA A 128 -8.65 -9.78 -12.30
C ALA A 128 -9.39 -8.97 -11.24
N LEU A 129 -10.64 -9.36 -10.90
CA LEU A 129 -11.43 -8.73 -9.84
C LEU A 129 -10.71 -8.80 -8.49
N THR A 130 -10.31 -10.00 -8.07
CA THR A 130 -9.60 -10.20 -6.79
C THR A 130 -8.28 -9.46 -6.75
N ARG A 131 -7.47 -9.52 -7.82
CA ARG A 131 -6.20 -8.75 -7.89
C ARG A 131 -6.42 -7.26 -7.76
N ALA A 132 -7.40 -6.70 -8.47
CA ALA A 132 -7.70 -5.27 -8.42
C ALA A 132 -8.20 -4.85 -7.03
N ALA A 133 -9.10 -5.63 -6.44
CA ALA A 133 -9.62 -5.35 -5.10
C ALA A 133 -8.54 -5.47 -4.03
N HIS A 134 -7.76 -6.55 -4.01
CA HIS A 134 -6.66 -6.74 -3.06
C HIS A 134 -5.61 -5.65 -3.20
N ALA A 135 -5.25 -5.25 -4.42
CA ALA A 135 -4.34 -4.13 -4.63
C ALA A 135 -4.88 -2.82 -4.04
N ARG A 136 -6.20 -2.58 -4.09
CA ARG A 136 -6.85 -1.40 -3.50
C ARG A 136 -6.97 -1.46 -1.97
N ILE A 137 -7.17 -2.66 -1.42
CA ILE A 137 -7.27 -2.92 0.03
C ILE A 137 -5.89 -2.80 0.69
N LEU A 138 -4.86 -3.37 0.08
CA LEU A 138 -3.49 -3.39 0.61
C LEU A 138 -2.72 -2.09 0.35
N ARG A 139 -3.29 -1.17 -0.43
CA ARG A 139 -2.63 0.12 -0.70
C ARG A 139 -2.68 0.98 0.58
N PRO A 140 -1.54 1.50 1.06
CA PRO A 140 -1.57 2.50 2.12
C PRO A 140 -2.42 3.71 1.66
N PRO A 141 -3.12 4.41 2.58
CA PRO A 141 -3.89 5.59 2.24
C PRO A 141 -3.04 6.55 1.41
N ALA A 142 -3.59 7.10 0.32
CA ALA A 142 -2.85 8.00 -0.57
C ALA A 142 -2.33 9.26 0.14
N ASP A 143 -2.86 9.55 1.33
CA ASP A 143 -2.52 10.69 2.18
C ASP A 143 -1.77 10.29 3.46
N ALA A 144 -1.38 9.02 3.59
CA ALA A 144 -0.33 8.65 4.54
C ALA A 144 0.99 9.18 3.97
N SER A 145 1.18 10.50 4.11
CA SER A 145 2.48 11.14 3.94
C SER A 145 3.48 10.26 4.67
N GLU A 146 4.53 9.80 3.99
CA GLU A 146 5.62 9.12 4.67
C GLU A 146 5.99 9.99 5.88
N PRO A 147 6.02 9.43 7.10
CA PRO A 147 6.28 10.22 8.29
C PRO A 147 7.57 10.99 8.07
N SER A 148 7.46 12.32 8.01
CA SER A 148 8.60 13.19 7.69
C SER A 148 9.69 13.03 8.74
N LEU A 149 10.95 13.02 8.30
CA LEU A 149 12.10 13.09 9.21
C LEU A 149 12.27 14.47 9.83
N ALA A 150 11.58 15.50 9.33
CA ALA A 150 11.76 16.89 9.78
C ALA A 150 11.66 17.07 11.31
N PRO A 151 10.64 16.55 12.03
CA PRO A 151 10.56 16.75 13.47
C PRO A 151 11.72 16.12 14.25
N LEU A 152 12.30 15.02 13.73
CA LEU A 152 13.48 14.39 14.33
C LEU A 152 14.73 15.25 14.09
N LEU A 153 14.88 15.79 12.87
CA LEU A 153 16.01 16.66 12.52
C LEU A 153 15.94 17.99 13.30
N ASP A 154 14.74 18.55 13.46
CA ASP A 154 14.49 19.75 14.26
C ASP A 154 14.87 19.52 15.72
N ALA A 155 14.45 18.40 16.32
CA ALA A 155 14.85 18.05 17.68
C ALA A 155 16.38 17.88 17.84
N LEU A 156 17.08 17.37 16.83
CA LEU A 156 18.56 17.28 16.84
C LEU A 156 19.22 18.66 16.73
N ASN A 157 18.64 19.58 15.95
CA ASN A 157 19.11 20.95 15.81
C ASN A 157 18.86 21.75 17.10
N GLU A 158 17.65 21.70 17.65
CA GLU A 158 17.27 22.39 18.89
C GLU A 158 18.12 21.96 20.10
N THR A 159 18.51 20.68 20.14
CA THR A 159 19.39 20.15 21.20
C THR A 159 20.88 20.41 20.94
N GLY A 160 21.24 21.02 19.81
CA GLY A 160 22.63 21.27 19.41
C GLY A 160 23.45 20.01 19.12
N ARG A 161 22.79 18.88 18.86
CA ARG A 161 23.43 17.58 18.64
C ARG A 161 23.72 17.29 17.16
N SER A 162 23.08 18.03 16.25
CA SER A 162 23.22 17.87 14.80
C SER A 162 24.66 18.02 14.31
N LEU A 163 25.36 19.08 14.73
CA LEU A 163 26.74 19.34 14.31
C LEU A 163 27.70 18.22 14.71
N GLY A 164 27.64 17.75 15.96
CA GLY A 164 28.51 16.68 16.47
C GLY A 164 28.24 15.35 15.74
N PHE A 165 26.97 15.04 15.47
CA PHE A 165 26.58 13.87 14.69
C PHE A 165 27.09 13.96 13.25
N MET A 166 26.87 15.10 12.59
CA MET A 166 27.35 15.34 11.23
C MET A 166 28.88 15.24 11.15
N GLN A 167 29.62 15.83 12.10
CA GLN A 167 31.08 15.74 12.13
C GLN A 167 31.57 14.30 12.35
N ALA A 168 30.93 13.53 13.22
CA ALA A 168 31.28 12.13 13.47
C ALA A 168 31.10 11.23 12.22
N HIS A 169 30.13 11.56 11.36
CA HIS A 169 29.81 10.76 10.18
C HIS A 169 30.49 11.27 8.89
N LEU A 170 30.52 12.58 8.67
CA LEU A 170 30.95 13.22 7.42
C LEU A 170 32.17 14.12 7.58
N GLY A 171 32.75 14.26 8.78
CA GLY A 171 33.84 15.21 9.06
C GLY A 171 35.02 15.12 8.09
N ALA A 172 35.46 13.90 7.75
CA ALA A 172 36.54 13.68 6.79
C ALA A 172 36.21 14.21 5.38
N LEU A 173 34.94 14.11 4.95
CA LEU A 173 34.48 14.68 3.67
C LEU A 173 34.27 16.19 3.75
N LEU A 174 33.77 16.70 4.86
CA LEU A 174 33.49 18.13 5.04
C LEU A 174 34.78 18.97 5.06
N ALA A 175 35.89 18.38 5.51
CA ALA A 175 37.22 18.96 5.52
C ALA A 175 37.87 19.07 4.12
N LEU A 176 37.31 18.44 3.09
CA LEU A 176 37.86 18.50 1.74
C LEU A 176 37.65 19.88 1.09
N PRO A 177 38.49 20.24 0.10
CA PRO A 177 38.26 21.42 -0.73
C PRO A 177 36.87 21.41 -1.40
N PRO A 178 36.29 22.57 -1.74
CA PRO A 178 34.88 22.67 -2.17
C PRO A 178 34.50 21.74 -3.33
N ARG A 179 35.33 21.66 -4.37
CA ARG A 179 35.08 20.85 -5.57
C ARG A 179 35.05 19.33 -5.29
N PRO A 180 36.12 18.71 -4.73
CA PRO A 180 36.09 17.29 -4.39
C PRO A 180 35.02 16.97 -3.34
N ARG A 181 34.80 17.85 -2.36
CA ARG A 181 33.73 17.71 -1.35
C ARG A 181 32.36 17.55 -1.99
N ALA A 182 31.95 18.50 -2.84
CA ALA A 182 30.64 18.47 -3.50
C ALA A 182 30.47 17.21 -4.38
N THR A 183 31.55 16.81 -5.06
CA THR A 183 31.55 15.62 -5.93
C THR A 183 31.37 14.32 -5.15
N LEU A 184 32.02 14.19 -3.99
CA LEU A 184 31.94 12.98 -3.18
C LEU A 184 30.66 12.93 -2.34
N LEU A 185 30.17 14.06 -1.83
CA LEU A 185 28.87 14.13 -1.15
C LEU A 185 27.71 13.78 -2.08
N SER A 186 27.72 14.30 -3.32
CA SER A 186 26.71 13.92 -4.34
C SER A 186 26.80 12.44 -4.70
N THR A 187 28.02 11.88 -4.77
CA THR A 187 28.22 10.45 -5.03
C THR A 187 27.74 9.58 -3.87
N LEU A 188 28.03 9.96 -2.64
CA LEU A 188 27.55 9.26 -1.44
C LEU A 188 26.03 9.30 -1.34
N GLY A 189 25.41 10.46 -1.59
CA GLY A 189 23.95 10.59 -1.62
C GLY A 189 23.30 9.66 -2.65
N ALA A 190 23.79 9.68 -3.91
CA ALA A 190 23.26 8.80 -4.96
C ALA A 190 23.42 7.30 -4.64
N LEU A 191 24.54 6.93 -4.02
CA LEU A 191 24.77 5.55 -3.58
C LEU A 191 23.76 5.14 -2.51
N LEU A 192 23.54 5.98 -1.51
CA LEU A 192 22.61 5.72 -0.41
C LEU A 192 21.15 5.66 -0.90
N ASP A 193 20.71 6.63 -1.73
CA ASP A 193 19.37 6.70 -2.31
C ASP A 193 19.02 5.48 -3.20
N HIS A 194 20.04 4.78 -3.69
CA HIS A 194 19.89 3.61 -4.54
C HIS A 194 20.45 2.33 -3.93
N ASN A 195 20.56 2.24 -2.60
CA ASN A 195 21.00 1.04 -1.88
C ASN A 195 22.31 0.46 -2.43
N PHE A 196 23.28 1.35 -2.70
CA PHE A 196 24.58 1.07 -3.31
C PHE A 196 24.51 0.38 -4.69
N ASN A 197 23.40 0.55 -5.43
CA ASN A 197 23.31 0.12 -6.82
C ASN A 197 24.12 1.05 -7.72
N MET A 198 25.34 0.62 -8.07
CA MET A 198 26.29 1.37 -8.89
C MET A 198 25.71 1.79 -10.25
N ALA A 199 24.86 0.96 -10.85
CA ALA A 199 24.27 1.24 -12.15
C ALA A 199 23.18 2.32 -12.10
N GLN A 200 22.40 2.37 -11.02
CA GLN A 200 21.42 3.44 -10.81
C GLN A 200 22.11 4.73 -10.39
N SER A 201 23.06 4.65 -9.45
CA SER A 201 23.85 5.82 -8.97
C SER A 201 24.61 6.51 -10.11
N ALA A 202 25.25 5.73 -11.00
CA ALA A 202 25.94 6.26 -12.17
C ALA A 202 24.98 6.97 -13.14
N ARG A 203 23.77 6.42 -13.34
CA ARG A 203 22.74 7.02 -14.19
C ARG A 203 22.21 8.33 -13.60
N GLN A 204 21.90 8.34 -12.30
CA GLN A 204 21.45 9.55 -11.59
C GLN A 204 22.47 10.69 -11.70
N LEU A 205 23.76 10.37 -11.57
CA LEU A 205 24.85 11.35 -11.62
C LEU A 205 25.34 11.68 -13.04
N GLY A 206 24.83 11.02 -14.08
CA GLY A 206 25.29 11.22 -15.45
C GLY A 206 26.75 10.85 -15.70
N VAL A 207 27.30 9.89 -14.94
CA VAL A 207 28.71 9.47 -15.04
C VAL A 207 28.85 8.01 -15.44
N ARG A 208 30.07 7.60 -15.83
CA ARG A 208 30.36 6.19 -16.11
C ARG A 208 30.45 5.40 -14.80
N ARG A 209 30.07 4.12 -14.83
CA ARG A 209 30.17 3.20 -13.66
C ARG A 209 31.56 3.19 -13.05
N GLN A 210 32.62 3.20 -13.86
CA GLN A 210 34.00 3.22 -13.38
C GLN A 210 34.33 4.44 -12.52
N THR A 211 33.70 5.59 -12.80
CA THR A 211 33.84 6.80 -11.99
C THR A 211 33.22 6.62 -10.61
N ILE A 212 32.09 5.91 -10.51
CA ILE A 212 31.47 5.58 -9.22
C ILE A 212 32.36 4.63 -8.42
N TYR A 213 32.91 3.58 -9.02
CA TYR A 213 33.84 2.67 -8.34
C TYR A 213 35.04 3.43 -7.76
N TYR A 214 35.68 4.29 -8.56
CA TYR A 214 36.80 5.09 -8.08
C TYR A 214 36.41 6.00 -6.89
N ARG A 215 35.27 6.70 -6.99
CA ARG A 215 34.79 7.56 -5.91
C ARG A 215 34.37 6.78 -4.68
N LEU A 216 33.82 5.57 -4.85
CA LEU A 216 33.47 4.68 -3.75
C LEU A 216 34.72 4.23 -2.98
N GLU A 217 35.81 3.90 -3.68
CA GLU A 217 37.08 3.60 -3.03
C GLU A 217 37.60 4.79 -2.22
N GLN A 218 37.49 6.01 -2.77
CA GLN A 218 37.81 7.23 -2.02
C GLN A 218 36.92 7.39 -0.78
N LEU A 219 35.61 7.18 -0.91
CA LEU A 219 34.66 7.23 0.20
C LEU A 219 35.00 6.21 1.28
N ARG A 220 35.30 4.95 0.91
CA ARG A 220 35.73 3.89 1.85
C ARG A 220 37.03 4.23 2.56
N ALA A 221 38.00 4.80 1.83
CA ALA A 221 39.26 5.23 2.43
C ALA A 221 39.08 6.32 3.49
N MET A 222 38.09 7.21 3.31
CA MET A 222 37.83 8.32 4.25
C MET A 222 36.84 7.99 5.36
N LEU A 223 35.80 7.22 5.05
CA LEU A 223 34.66 6.97 5.95
C LEU A 223 34.69 5.57 6.59
N GLY A 224 35.62 4.72 6.18
CA GLY A 224 35.74 3.33 6.60
C GLY A 224 34.76 2.41 5.88
N ASP A 225 34.31 1.38 6.58
CA ASP A 225 33.34 0.42 6.07
C ASP A 225 32.01 1.11 5.75
N LEU A 226 31.45 0.81 4.57
CA LEU A 226 30.17 1.33 4.07
C LEU A 226 29.12 0.23 3.88
N ASP A 227 29.46 -1.04 4.15
CA ASP A 227 28.57 -2.18 3.94
C ASP A 227 27.60 -2.40 5.11
N SER A 228 27.92 -1.87 6.30
CA SER A 228 27.09 -1.97 7.49
C SER A 228 25.79 -1.16 7.38
N PRO A 229 24.59 -1.77 7.54
CA PRO A 229 23.31 -1.06 7.48
C PRO A 229 23.19 0.08 8.52
N ARG A 230 23.74 -0.12 9.72
CA ARG A 230 23.76 0.92 10.77
C ARG A 230 24.62 2.11 10.36
N ARG A 231 25.73 1.86 9.66
CA ARG A 231 26.63 2.90 9.16
C ARG A 231 25.97 3.68 8.02
N GLN A 232 25.32 2.99 7.09
CA GLN A 232 24.57 3.60 5.99
C GLN A 232 23.45 4.51 6.53
N LEU A 233 22.65 4.04 7.49
CA LEU A 233 21.62 4.85 8.14
C LEU A 233 22.19 6.12 8.78
N GLY A 234 23.30 6.00 9.52
CA GLY A 234 23.95 7.16 10.13
C GLY A 234 24.47 8.18 9.10
N LEU A 235 25.00 7.70 7.97
CA LEU A 235 25.43 8.56 6.85
C LEU A 235 24.24 9.23 6.15
N GLN A 236 23.12 8.52 5.97
CA GLN A 236 21.88 9.09 5.42
C GLN A 236 21.40 10.26 6.29
N LEU A 237 21.29 10.04 7.60
CA LEU A 237 20.87 11.08 8.56
C LEU A 237 21.83 12.28 8.57
N ALA A 238 23.14 12.02 8.52
CA ALA A 238 24.14 13.09 8.49
C ALA A 238 24.05 13.93 7.19
N LEU A 239 23.72 13.31 6.05
CA LEU A 239 23.48 14.03 4.79
C LEU A 239 22.20 14.87 4.86
N GLU A 240 21.12 14.36 5.45
CA GLU A 240 19.88 15.12 5.64
C GLU A 240 20.10 16.35 6.55
N ILE A 241 20.85 16.20 7.64
CA ILE A 241 21.26 17.33 8.50
C ILE A 241 22.05 18.37 7.68
N ALA A 242 23.05 17.93 6.91
CA ALA A 242 23.90 18.83 6.11
C ALA A 242 23.10 19.61 5.04
N ARG A 243 22.05 18.99 4.46
CA ARG A 243 21.14 19.64 3.50
C ARG A 243 20.24 20.67 4.19
N GLY A 244 19.76 20.37 5.39
CA GLY A 244 18.96 21.28 6.21
C GLY A 244 19.72 22.56 6.57
N GLU A 245 20.99 22.43 7.02
CA GLU A 245 21.84 23.59 7.35
C GLU A 245 22.13 24.47 6.12
N ALA A 246 22.37 23.86 4.96
CA ALA A 246 22.60 24.60 3.71
C ALA A 246 21.39 25.41 3.25
N SER A 247 20.18 24.97 3.63
CA SER A 247 18.92 25.66 3.30
C SER A 247 18.63 26.81 4.28
N ALA A 248 19.02 26.68 5.55
CA ALA A 248 18.87 27.71 6.58
C ALA A 248 19.91 28.85 6.47
N GLY A 249 21.10 28.59 5.93
CA GLY A 249 22.18 29.58 5.78
C GLY A 249 22.08 30.52 4.57
N GLY A 250 21.02 30.43 3.77
CA GLY A 250 20.80 31.23 2.55
C GLY A 250 19.92 32.48 2.72
N GLU A 251 19.33 32.70 3.91
CA GLU A 251 18.44 33.83 4.20
C GLU A 251 19.07 34.93 5.08
N GLY A 252 20.41 34.92 5.26
CA GLY A 252 21.16 35.87 6.10
C GLY A 252 21.98 36.88 5.32
#